data_AF-A0A3M1G2B5-F1
#
_entry.id   AF-A0A3M1G2B5-F1
#
_cell.length_a   1.000
_cell.length_b   1.000
_cell.length_c   1.000
_cell.angle_alpha   90.00
_cell.angle_beta   90.00
_cell.angle_gamma   90.00
#
_symmetry.space_group_name_H-M   'P 1'
#
loop_
_entity.id
_entity.type
_entity.pdbx_description
1 polymer ?
#
loop_
_entity_poly.entity_id
_entity_poly.type
_entity_poly.pdbx_seq_one_letter_code
_entity_poly.pdbx_strand_id
1 'polypeptide(L)'
;MAIVQHLIVDEFGSFIAKKSGRLRVTCQGEKRIDAPIMHLETVLITGRGVSLSSDVVEACAEAGIPIHFLNSRGQPVGSLYSAGLAATIQTRRAQLEARDDERGLHVALAVAEGKLRNQINLLKYMAKYRKEKQPDIYEAVRLLADEVLDHVAELDRLRERIARESRPRTVDEWRGQILSIEGRGSQKYWQAVGKLLLADVQWPGRRTQGASDPFNSALNYGYGILYSQVE
;
A
#
# COMPACT_ATOMS: atom_id res chain seq x y z
N MET A 1 10.92 19.89 18.43
CA MET A 1 9.54 19.70 17.92
C MET A 1 9.56 18.47 17.03
N ALA A 2 8.59 17.56 17.18
CA ALA A 2 8.50 16.41 16.28
C ALA A 2 8.26 16.91 14.85
N ILE A 3 9.06 16.41 13.91
CA ILE A 3 8.87 16.67 12.48
C ILE A 3 7.64 15.88 12.06
N VAL A 4 6.64 16.57 11.53
CA VAL A 4 5.40 15.95 11.02
C VAL A 4 5.53 15.87 9.51
N GLN A 5 5.78 14.67 8.98
CA GLN A 5 5.83 14.42 7.54
C GLN A 5 4.45 14.11 6.96
N HIS A 6 3.62 13.38 7.70
CA HIS A 6 2.26 13.04 7.30
C HIS A 6 1.27 13.64 8.31
N LEU A 7 0.47 14.61 7.88
CA LEU A 7 -0.56 15.21 8.71
C LEU A 7 -1.84 14.39 8.62
N ILE A 8 -2.22 13.70 9.69
CA ILE A 8 -3.46 12.92 9.77
C ILE A 8 -4.50 13.70 10.56
N VAL A 9 -5.71 13.85 10.00
CA VAL A 9 -6.86 14.49 10.65
C VAL A 9 -8.06 13.55 10.63
N ASP A 10 -8.46 13.09 11.80
CA ASP A 10 -9.48 12.06 12.02
C ASP A 10 -10.64 12.50 12.92
N GLU A 11 -10.46 13.55 13.72
CA GLU A 11 -11.45 14.05 14.69
C GLU A 11 -12.58 14.87 14.00
N PHE A 12 -13.84 14.53 14.31
CA PHE A 12 -15.02 15.23 13.78
C PHE A 12 -15.07 16.69 14.21
N GLY A 13 -15.36 17.59 13.27
CA GLY A 13 -15.40 19.03 13.53
C GLY A 13 -14.02 19.70 13.53
N SER A 14 -12.97 18.99 13.09
CA SER A 14 -11.65 19.58 12.89
C SER A 14 -11.65 20.58 11.74
N PHE A 15 -10.89 21.66 11.91
CA PHE A 15 -10.63 22.67 10.89
C PHE A 15 -9.12 22.80 10.65
N ILE A 16 -8.73 22.76 9.37
CA ILE A 16 -7.34 22.94 8.93
C ILE A 16 -7.19 24.33 8.34
N ALA A 17 -6.23 25.11 8.86
CA ALA A 17 -5.91 26.44 8.36
C ALA A 17 -4.41 26.64 8.16
N LYS A 18 -4.04 27.45 7.16
CA LYS A 18 -2.67 27.94 6.97
C LYS A 18 -2.41 29.08 7.97
N LYS A 19 -1.34 28.97 8.76
CA LYS A 19 -0.89 30.07 9.64
C LYS A 19 0.63 30.11 9.70
N SER A 20 1.22 31.21 9.23
CA SER A 20 2.66 31.47 9.30
C SER A 20 3.54 30.34 8.73
N GLY A 21 3.19 29.82 7.54
CA GLY A 21 3.95 28.73 6.88
C GLY A 21 3.70 27.33 7.46
N ARG A 22 2.61 27.16 8.21
CA ARG A 22 2.25 25.92 8.88
C ARG A 22 0.79 25.56 8.63
N LEU A 23 0.48 24.27 8.62
CA LEU A 23 -0.89 23.78 8.68
C LEU A 23 -1.27 23.52 10.14
N ARG A 24 -2.26 24.26 10.61
CA ARG A 24 -2.79 24.15 11.97
C ARG A 24 -4.13 23.43 11.94
N VAL A 25 -4.24 22.39 12.75
CA VAL A 25 -5.48 21.66 12.98
C VAL A 25 -6.07 22.11 14.31
N THR A 26 -7.31 22.58 14.28
CA THR A 26 -8.09 22.93 15.47
C THR A 26 -9.35 22.10 15.54
N CYS A 27 -9.72 21.62 16.72
CA CYS A 27 -11.01 20.97 16.96
C CYS A 27 -11.64 21.61 18.21
N GLN A 28 -12.92 21.97 18.15
CA GLN A 28 -13.64 22.61 19.26
C GLN A 28 -12.93 23.85 19.84
N GLY A 29 -12.24 24.63 18.99
CA GLY A 29 -11.47 25.80 19.40
C GLY A 29 -10.08 25.50 19.98
N GLU A 30 -9.77 24.24 20.26
CA GLU A 30 -8.47 23.82 20.77
C GLU A 30 -7.52 23.44 19.63
N LYS A 31 -6.25 23.82 19.79
CA LYS A 31 -5.18 23.46 18.86
C LYS A 31 -4.77 22.00 19.09
N ARG A 32 -4.91 21.17 18.05
CA ARG A 32 -4.50 19.76 18.06
C ARG A 32 -3.08 19.59 17.52
N ILE A 33 -2.88 20.00 16.27
CA ILE A 33 -1.61 19.78 15.54
C ILE A 33 -1.19 21.08 14.84
N ASP A 34 0.12 21.26 14.71
CA ASP A 34 0.70 22.39 14.00
C ASP A 34 1.94 21.93 13.23
N ALA A 35 1.75 21.63 11.95
CA ALA A 35 2.73 21.00 11.08
C ALA A 35 3.38 22.04 10.15
N PRO A 36 4.72 22.22 10.17
CA PRO A 36 5.41 23.08 9.22
C PRO A 36 5.27 22.53 7.79
N ILE A 37 4.87 23.37 6.83
CA ILE A 37 4.65 22.95 5.43
C ILE A 37 5.95 22.39 4.81
N MET A 38 7.10 22.97 5.14
CA MET A 38 8.41 22.57 4.61
C MET A 38 8.83 21.11 4.91
N HIS A 39 8.16 20.45 5.84
CA HIS A 39 8.43 19.06 6.19
C HIS A 39 7.27 18.13 5.84
N LEU A 40 6.14 18.67 5.42
CA LEU A 40 4.98 17.88 5.07
C LEU A 40 5.18 17.25 3.69
N GLU A 41 4.94 15.96 3.64
CA GLU A 41 4.91 15.17 2.42
C GLU A 41 3.46 14.91 1.99
N THR A 42 2.54 14.68 2.94
CA THR A 42 1.13 14.43 2.63
C THR A 42 0.17 14.92 3.72
N VAL A 43 -1.08 15.23 3.34
CA VAL A 43 -2.20 15.44 4.27
C VAL A 43 -3.25 14.35 4.07
N LEU A 44 -3.64 13.66 5.15
CA LEU A 44 -4.62 12.58 5.18
C LEU A 44 -5.84 13.00 6.01
N ILE A 45 -6.98 13.15 5.35
CA ILE A 45 -8.26 13.44 5.99
C ILE A 45 -9.04 12.13 6.06
N THR A 46 -9.10 11.53 7.24
CA THR A 46 -9.77 10.23 7.47
C THR A 46 -11.08 10.38 8.25
N GLY A 47 -11.26 11.52 8.92
CA GLY A 47 -12.46 11.87 9.69
C GLY A 47 -13.56 12.48 8.83
N ARG A 48 -14.82 12.34 9.28
CA ARG A 48 -15.95 13.07 8.70
C ARG A 48 -16.09 14.45 9.34
N GLY A 49 -16.67 15.40 8.61
CA GLY A 49 -16.89 16.76 9.14
C GLY A 49 -15.59 17.56 9.34
N VAL A 50 -14.50 17.16 8.69
CA VAL A 50 -13.24 17.91 8.65
C VAL A 50 -13.37 18.98 7.57
N SER A 51 -13.07 20.22 7.93
CA SER A 51 -13.08 21.37 7.02
C SER A 51 -11.66 21.90 6.82
N LEU A 52 -11.40 22.51 5.67
CA LEU A 52 -10.11 23.12 5.34
C LEU A 52 -10.32 24.43 4.58
N SER A 53 -9.44 25.41 4.79
CA SER A 53 -9.51 26.68 4.06
C SER A 53 -8.93 26.56 2.65
N SER A 54 -9.35 27.47 1.75
CA SER A 54 -8.74 27.62 0.42
C SER A 54 -7.22 27.77 0.48
N ASP A 55 -6.72 28.50 1.47
CA ASP A 55 -5.28 28.75 1.66
C ASP A 55 -4.50 27.47 1.97
N VAL A 56 -5.14 26.47 2.59
CA VAL A 56 -4.53 25.14 2.78
C VAL A 56 -4.39 24.43 1.45
N VAL A 57 -5.43 24.47 0.62
CA VAL A 57 -5.40 23.86 -0.73
C VAL A 57 -4.30 24.49 -1.57
N GLU A 58 -4.26 25.83 -1.63
CA GLU A 58 -3.25 26.58 -2.38
C GLU A 58 -1.84 26.26 -1.88
N ALA A 59 -1.60 26.35 -0.57
CA ALA A 59 -0.27 26.11 -0.02
C ALA A 59 0.21 24.67 -0.22
N CYS A 60 -0.68 23.69 -0.10
CA CYS A 60 -0.36 22.30 -0.41
C CYS A 60 -0.05 22.12 -1.90
N ALA A 61 -0.86 22.70 -2.79
CA ALA A 61 -0.64 22.62 -4.23
C ALA A 61 0.68 23.28 -4.68
N GLU A 62 1.01 24.46 -4.14
CA GLU A 62 2.28 25.16 -4.40
C GLU A 62 3.50 24.35 -3.92
N ALA A 63 3.38 23.72 -2.75
CA ALA A 63 4.43 22.90 -2.17
C ALA A 63 4.50 21.47 -2.75
N GLY A 64 3.58 21.09 -3.66
CA GLY A 64 3.50 19.74 -4.22
C GLY A 64 3.03 18.67 -3.23
N ILE A 65 2.35 19.08 -2.15
CA ILE A 65 1.85 18.21 -1.09
C ILE A 65 0.43 17.74 -1.45
N PRO A 66 0.19 16.46 -1.71
CA PRO A 66 -1.16 15.96 -1.95
C PRO A 66 -2.02 15.94 -0.68
N ILE A 67 -3.32 16.13 -0.89
CA ILE A 67 -4.36 16.00 0.15
C ILE A 67 -5.27 14.83 -0.21
N HIS A 68 -5.30 13.79 0.62
CA HIS A 68 -6.13 12.61 0.39
C HIS A 68 -7.32 12.57 1.35
N PHE A 69 -8.49 12.22 0.82
CA PHE A 69 -9.72 12.03 1.58
C PHE A 69 -10.06 10.55 1.63
N LEU A 70 -10.12 9.98 2.84
CA LEU A 70 -10.46 8.58 3.07
C LEU A 70 -11.81 8.49 3.77
N ASN A 71 -12.59 7.46 3.46
CA ASN A 71 -13.81 7.18 4.22
C ASN A 71 -13.48 6.47 5.55
N SER A 72 -14.50 6.23 6.38
CA SER A 72 -14.36 5.55 7.68
C SER A 72 -13.86 4.10 7.58
N ARG A 73 -13.83 3.51 6.39
CA ARG A 73 -13.26 2.18 6.11
C ARG A 73 -11.84 2.24 5.55
N GLY A 74 -11.24 3.43 5.50
CA GLY A 74 -9.90 3.67 4.94
C GLY A 74 -9.86 3.71 3.41
N GLN A 75 -10.99 3.63 2.71
CA GLN A 75 -10.97 3.66 1.24
C GLN A 75 -10.80 5.11 0.76
N PRO A 76 -9.89 5.38 -0.19
CA PRO A 76 -9.78 6.69 -0.83
C PRO A 76 -11.10 7.08 -1.51
N VAL A 77 -11.57 8.30 -1.24
CA VAL A 77 -12.77 8.92 -1.84
C VAL A 77 -12.37 9.93 -2.91
N GLY A 78 -11.25 10.61 -2.70
CA GLY A 78 -10.69 11.56 -3.65
C GLY A 78 -9.36 12.10 -3.14
N SER A 79 -8.60 12.69 -4.05
CA SER A 79 -7.27 13.25 -3.80
C SER A 79 -7.15 14.59 -4.51
N LEU A 80 -6.46 15.54 -3.89
CA LEU A 80 -6.13 16.84 -4.47
C LEU A 80 -4.62 16.90 -4.68
N TYR A 81 -4.22 17.03 -5.95
CA TYR A 81 -2.83 17.15 -6.37
C TYR A 81 -2.57 18.56 -6.90
N SER A 82 -1.29 18.95 -6.90
CA SER A 82 -0.87 20.18 -7.58
C SER A 82 -1.28 20.17 -9.05
N ALA A 83 -1.68 21.34 -9.57
CA ALA A 83 -1.92 21.52 -11.00
C ALA A 83 -0.63 21.47 -11.83
N GLY A 84 0.52 21.75 -11.20
CA GLY A 84 1.83 21.56 -11.82
C GLY A 84 2.05 20.08 -12.11
N LEU A 85 2.22 19.73 -13.39
CA LEU A 85 2.40 18.37 -13.87
C LEU A 85 3.52 17.63 -13.10
N ALA A 86 3.14 16.83 -12.10
CA ALA A 86 4.07 15.93 -11.38
C ALA A 86 4.60 14.79 -12.28
N ALA A 87 3.90 14.50 -13.38
CA ALA A 87 4.36 13.61 -14.44
C ALA A 87 4.37 14.37 -15.77
N THR A 88 5.49 14.32 -16.49
CA THR A 88 5.55 14.92 -17.83
C THR A 88 4.54 14.22 -18.73
N ILE A 89 3.97 14.94 -19.69
CA ILE A 89 3.09 14.37 -20.73
C ILE A 89 3.77 13.17 -21.41
N GLN A 90 5.10 13.18 -21.51
CA GLN A 90 5.91 12.08 -22.02
C GLN A 90 5.79 10.82 -21.19
N THR A 91 5.88 10.90 -19.85
CA THR A 91 5.73 9.73 -18.96
C THR A 91 4.33 9.11 -19.09
N ARG A 92 3.27 9.92 -19.14
CA ARG A 92 1.90 9.40 -19.31
C ARG A 92 1.72 8.70 -20.65
N ARG A 93 2.27 9.26 -21.72
CA ARG A 93 2.28 8.60 -23.04
C ARG A 93 3.02 7.27 -23.01
N ALA A 94 4.22 7.25 -22.41
CA ALA A 94 5.00 6.01 -22.29
C ALA A 94 4.27 4.94 -21.47
N GLN A 95 3.53 5.31 -20.42
CA GLN A 95 2.72 4.38 -19.63
C GLN A 95 1.57 3.77 -20.44
N LEU A 96 0.88 4.58 -21.26
CA LEU A 96 -0.19 4.10 -22.14
C LEU A 96 0.36 3.16 -23.20
N GLU A 97 1.47 3.52 -23.84
CA GLU A 97 2.13 2.68 -24.85
C GLU A 97 2.66 1.37 -24.24
N ALA A 98 3.21 1.42 -23.01
CA ALA A 98 3.72 0.24 -22.31
C ALA A 98 2.65 -0.83 -22.03
N ARG A 99 1.36 -0.47 -22.02
CA ARG A 99 0.28 -1.45 -21.88
C ARG A 99 0.27 -2.45 -23.05
N ASP A 100 0.57 -1.95 -24.25
CA ASP A 100 0.43 -2.68 -25.50
C ASP A 100 1.76 -3.31 -25.96
N ASP A 101 2.80 -3.26 -25.11
CA ASP A 101 4.09 -3.90 -25.36
C ASP A 101 4.70 -4.54 -24.11
N GLU A 102 5.95 -4.99 -24.26
CA GLU A 102 6.66 -5.77 -23.26
C GLU A 102 6.95 -5.00 -21.98
N ARG A 103 6.99 -3.67 -22.02
CA ARG A 103 7.30 -2.85 -20.84
C ARG A 103 6.28 -3.08 -19.74
N GLY A 104 4.99 -3.15 -20.09
CA GLY A 104 3.91 -3.44 -19.13
C GLY A 104 4.05 -4.84 -18.52
N LEU A 105 4.50 -5.81 -19.32
CA LEU A 105 4.76 -7.17 -18.85
C LEU A 105 5.94 -7.23 -17.88
N HIS A 106 7.03 -6.51 -18.17
CA HIS A 106 8.18 -6.39 -17.27
C HIS A 106 7.77 -5.80 -15.91
N VAL A 107 6.96 -4.74 -15.91
CA VAL A 107 6.44 -4.13 -14.69
C VAL A 107 5.58 -5.12 -13.90
N ALA A 108 4.64 -5.82 -14.56
CA ALA A 108 3.77 -6.78 -13.89
C ALA A 108 4.55 -7.95 -13.25
N LEU A 109 5.54 -8.50 -13.95
CA LEU A 109 6.42 -9.54 -13.43
C LEU A 109 7.24 -9.03 -12.24
N ALA A 110 7.82 -7.83 -12.34
CA ALA A 110 8.62 -7.24 -11.27
C ALA A 110 7.78 -6.97 -10.00
N VAL A 111 6.54 -6.49 -10.15
CA VAL A 111 5.62 -6.26 -9.03
C VAL A 111 5.24 -7.58 -8.35
N ALA A 112 4.89 -8.62 -9.12
CA ALA A 112 4.56 -9.94 -8.59
C ALA A 112 5.76 -10.57 -7.86
N GLU A 113 6.95 -10.52 -8.46
CA GLU A 113 8.18 -11.02 -7.87
C GLU A 113 8.53 -10.28 -6.57
N GLY A 114 8.50 -8.94 -6.61
CA GLY A 114 8.78 -8.10 -5.45
C GLY A 114 7.83 -8.38 -4.28
N LYS A 115 6.53 -8.57 -4.56
CA LYS A 115 5.53 -8.94 -3.54
C LYS A 115 5.88 -10.28 -2.87
N LEU A 116 6.14 -11.32 -3.67
CA LEU A 116 6.45 -12.66 -3.15
C LEU A 116 7.76 -12.66 -2.34
N ARG A 117 8.82 -12.00 -2.85
CA ARG A 117 10.10 -11.88 -2.12
C ARG A 117 9.94 -11.13 -0.80
N ASN A 118 9.17 -10.03 -0.77
CA ASN A 118 8.90 -9.29 0.45
C ASN A 118 8.11 -10.13 1.47
N GLN A 119 7.14 -10.91 1.01
CA GLN A 119 6.40 -11.86 1.85
C GLN A 119 7.34 -12.90 2.48
N ILE A 120 8.23 -13.52 1.70
CA ILE A 120 9.23 -14.48 2.20
C ILE A 120 10.11 -13.84 3.27
N ASN A 121 10.65 -12.64 2.99
CA ASN A 121 11.54 -11.92 3.90
C ASN A 121 10.83 -11.60 5.23
N LEU A 122 9.58 -11.13 5.16
CA LEU A 122 8.79 -10.83 6.34
C LEU A 122 8.50 -12.09 7.19
N LEU A 123 8.14 -13.20 6.56
CA LEU A 123 7.93 -14.47 7.27
C LEU A 123 9.19 -14.95 7.98
N LYS A 124 10.33 -14.96 7.28
CA LYS A 124 11.63 -15.35 7.86
C LYS A 124 12.02 -14.45 9.03
N TYR A 125 11.79 -13.15 8.90
CA TYR A 125 12.04 -12.18 9.96
C TYR A 125 11.16 -12.44 11.19
N MET A 126 9.85 -12.58 11.01
CA MET A 126 8.89 -12.80 12.09
C MET A 126 9.11 -14.15 12.80
N ALA A 127 9.50 -15.19 12.06
CA ALA A 127 9.76 -16.51 12.63
C ALA A 127 11.10 -16.60 13.39
N LYS A 128 12.07 -15.72 13.11
CA LYS A 128 13.44 -15.77 13.66
C LYS A 128 13.49 -15.97 15.17
N TYR A 129 12.69 -15.20 15.92
CA TYR A 129 12.69 -15.23 17.39
C TYR A 129 11.91 -16.41 17.98
N ARG A 130 11.27 -17.24 17.15
CA ARG A 130 10.51 -18.43 17.56
C ARG A 130 11.30 -19.72 17.50
N LYS A 131 12.50 -19.71 16.89
CA LYS A 131 13.33 -20.91 16.71
C LYS A 131 13.56 -21.68 18.01
N GLU A 132 13.79 -20.98 19.12
CA GLU A 132 14.04 -21.61 20.43
C GLU A 132 12.75 -21.82 21.24
N LYS A 133 11.83 -20.84 21.24
CA LYS A 133 10.64 -20.85 22.10
C LYS A 133 9.47 -21.64 21.54
N GLN A 134 9.35 -21.73 20.21
CA GLN A 134 8.23 -22.35 19.50
C GLN A 134 8.75 -23.01 18.20
N PRO A 135 9.56 -24.09 18.31
CA PRO A 135 10.21 -24.72 17.17
C PRO A 135 9.22 -25.25 16.12
N ASP A 136 8.07 -25.77 16.54
CA ASP A 136 7.04 -26.29 15.62
C ASP A 136 6.45 -25.18 14.73
N ILE A 137 6.20 -24.00 15.30
CA ILE A 137 5.71 -22.84 14.54
C ILE A 137 6.81 -22.33 13.62
N TYR A 138 8.05 -22.29 14.10
CA TYR A 138 9.20 -21.89 13.30
C TYR A 138 9.35 -22.76 12.04
N GLU A 139 9.37 -24.08 12.19
CA GLU A 139 9.52 -25.01 11.07
C GLU A 139 8.32 -24.94 10.11
N ALA A 140 7.09 -24.87 10.64
CA ALA A 140 5.89 -24.75 9.80
C ALA A 140 5.88 -23.45 8.97
N VAL A 141 6.29 -22.32 9.55
CA VAL A 141 6.39 -21.04 8.84
C VAL A 141 7.54 -21.06 7.83
N ARG A 142 8.66 -21.71 8.16
CA ARG A 142 9.79 -21.85 7.23
C ARG A 142 9.39 -22.65 6.00
N LEU A 143 8.72 -23.79 6.19
CA LEU A 143 8.20 -24.61 5.08
C LEU A 143 7.26 -23.79 4.19
N LEU A 144 6.32 -23.05 4.76
CA LEU A 144 5.42 -22.20 3.98
C LEU A 144 6.16 -21.06 3.26
N ALA A 145 7.20 -20.49 3.86
CA ALA A 145 8.04 -19.50 3.18
C ALA A 145 8.82 -20.09 2.01
N ASP A 146 9.26 -21.35 2.11
CA ASP A 146 9.90 -22.07 1.01
C ASP A 146 8.87 -22.40 -0.10
N GLU A 147 7.62 -22.73 0.25
CA GLU A 147 6.54 -22.89 -0.75
C GLU A 147 6.21 -21.55 -1.48
N VAL A 148 6.33 -20.40 -0.81
CA VAL A 148 6.22 -19.09 -1.49
C VAL A 148 7.41 -18.88 -2.44
N LEU A 149 8.61 -19.33 -2.06
CA LEU A 149 9.81 -19.26 -2.91
C LEU A 149 9.67 -20.12 -4.18
N ASP A 150 9.01 -21.27 -4.10
CA ASP A 150 8.72 -22.09 -5.28
C ASP A 150 7.88 -21.32 -6.32
N HIS A 151 6.97 -20.45 -5.88
CA HIS A 151 6.20 -19.59 -6.79
C HIS A 151 7.03 -18.46 -7.40
N VAL A 152 8.10 -18.00 -6.74
CA VAL A 152 9.08 -17.09 -7.36
C VAL A 152 9.81 -17.81 -8.49
N ALA A 153 10.27 -19.05 -8.25
CA ALA A 153 10.91 -19.86 -9.29
C ALA A 153 9.94 -20.19 -10.44
N GLU A 154 8.66 -20.40 -10.16
CA GLU A 154 7.61 -20.55 -11.17
C GLU A 154 7.45 -19.29 -12.03
N LEU A 155 7.51 -18.10 -11.40
CA LEU A 155 7.45 -16.81 -12.10
C LEU A 155 8.68 -16.59 -12.99
N ASP A 156 9.86 -17.01 -12.55
CA ASP A 156 11.10 -16.95 -13.35
C ASP A 156 11.00 -17.87 -14.59
N ARG A 157 10.49 -19.10 -14.43
CA ARG A 157 10.22 -19.99 -15.57
C ARG A 157 9.18 -19.40 -16.52
N LEU A 158 8.15 -18.72 -15.99
CA LEU A 158 7.16 -18.01 -16.81
C LEU A 158 7.84 -16.91 -17.63
N ARG A 159 8.72 -16.11 -17.01
CA ARG A 159 9.52 -15.07 -17.67
C ARG A 159 10.38 -15.66 -18.80
N GLU A 160 11.06 -16.78 -18.57
CA GLU A 160 11.84 -17.46 -19.61
C GLU A 160 10.96 -17.96 -20.77
N ARG A 161 9.79 -18.53 -20.47
CA ARG A 161 8.84 -18.98 -21.51
C ARG A 161 8.37 -17.81 -22.37
N ILE A 162 7.99 -16.70 -21.73
CA ILE A 162 7.60 -15.45 -22.40
C ILE A 162 8.75 -14.95 -23.28
N ALA A 163 9.99 -14.99 -22.81
CA ALA A 163 11.15 -14.50 -23.56
C ALA A 163 11.38 -15.26 -24.89
N ARG A 164 10.92 -16.51 -25.00
CA ARG A 164 11.06 -17.38 -26.18
C ARG A 164 9.94 -17.22 -27.22
N GLU A 165 8.89 -16.47 -26.92
CA GLU A 165 7.81 -16.20 -27.87
C GLU A 165 8.28 -15.26 -28.98
N SER A 166 7.97 -15.61 -30.24
CA SER A 166 8.34 -14.82 -31.43
C SER A 166 7.38 -13.68 -31.76
N ARG A 167 6.23 -13.61 -31.08
CA ARG A 167 5.17 -12.62 -31.29
C ARG A 167 5.23 -11.51 -30.24
N PRO A 168 4.61 -10.34 -30.47
CA PRO A 168 4.49 -9.29 -29.45
C PRO A 168 3.87 -9.84 -28.17
N ARG A 169 4.40 -9.43 -27.01
CA ARG A 169 4.03 -9.95 -25.69
C ARG A 169 3.42 -8.82 -24.87
N THR A 170 2.13 -8.92 -24.58
CA THR A 170 1.44 -7.89 -23.80
C THR A 170 1.13 -8.38 -22.40
N VAL A 171 0.93 -7.45 -21.47
CA VAL A 171 0.50 -7.81 -20.11
C VAL A 171 -0.87 -8.49 -20.10
N ASP A 172 -1.77 -8.13 -21.02
CA ASP A 172 -3.14 -8.67 -21.09
C ASP A 172 -3.13 -10.18 -21.37
N GLU A 173 -2.22 -10.67 -22.22
CA GLU A 173 -2.10 -12.11 -22.57
C GLU A 173 -1.61 -12.98 -21.41
N TRP A 174 -0.76 -12.44 -20.56
CA TRP A 174 -0.08 -13.20 -19.49
C TRP A 174 -0.60 -12.88 -18.08
N ARG A 175 -1.51 -11.91 -17.96
CA ARG A 175 -2.10 -11.47 -16.69
C ARG A 175 -2.64 -12.64 -15.87
N GLY A 176 -3.39 -13.54 -16.51
CA GLY A 176 -4.01 -14.67 -15.80
C GLY A 176 -2.99 -15.57 -15.11
N GLN A 177 -1.88 -15.89 -15.79
CA GLN A 177 -0.80 -16.72 -15.27
C GLN A 177 -0.06 -16.00 -14.14
N ILE A 178 0.27 -14.72 -14.32
CA ILE A 178 0.95 -13.91 -13.29
C ILE A 178 0.10 -13.83 -12.02
N LEU A 179 -1.19 -13.47 -12.15
CA LEU A 179 -2.13 -13.40 -11.02
C LEU A 179 -2.34 -14.76 -10.34
N SER A 180 -2.33 -15.85 -11.12
CA SER A 180 -2.48 -17.19 -10.57
C SER A 180 -1.28 -17.61 -9.72
N ILE A 181 -0.05 -17.37 -10.20
CA ILE A 181 1.19 -17.65 -9.45
C ILE A 181 1.23 -16.79 -8.19
N GLU A 182 1.00 -15.48 -8.33
CA GLU A 182 0.98 -14.53 -7.21
C GLU A 182 -0.06 -14.93 -6.17
N GLY A 183 -1.29 -15.26 -6.60
CA GLY A 183 -2.39 -15.63 -5.71
C GLY A 183 -2.11 -16.90 -4.91
N ARG A 184 -1.50 -17.93 -5.53
CA ARG A 184 -1.10 -19.16 -4.82
C ARG A 184 0.01 -18.88 -3.80
N GLY A 185 1.02 -18.09 -4.17
CA GLY A 185 2.05 -17.64 -3.22
C GLY A 185 1.46 -16.85 -2.05
N SER A 186 0.56 -15.91 -2.33
CA SER A 186 -0.17 -15.16 -1.31
C SER A 186 -0.99 -16.07 -0.39
N GLN A 187 -1.59 -17.15 -0.90
CA GLN A 187 -2.32 -18.11 -0.07
C GLN A 187 -1.40 -18.77 0.96
N LYS A 188 -0.21 -19.24 0.55
CA LYS A 188 0.79 -19.82 1.45
C LYS A 188 1.32 -18.80 2.46
N TYR A 189 1.57 -17.57 2.01
CA TYR A 189 1.95 -16.47 2.88
C TYR A 189 0.91 -16.24 3.99
N TRP A 190 -0.38 -16.13 3.65
CA TRP A 190 -1.42 -15.89 4.65
C TRP A 190 -1.65 -17.09 5.56
N GLN A 191 -1.47 -18.32 5.09
CA GLN A 191 -1.44 -19.50 5.96
C GLN A 191 -0.32 -19.40 7.02
N ALA A 192 0.87 -18.92 6.62
CA ALA A 192 1.99 -18.74 7.54
C ALA A 192 1.74 -17.61 8.54
N VAL A 193 1.18 -16.48 8.09
CA VAL A 193 0.76 -15.38 8.97
C VAL A 193 -0.22 -15.88 10.02
N GLY A 194 -1.18 -16.73 9.65
CA GLY A 194 -2.14 -17.30 10.60
C GLY A 194 -1.48 -18.08 11.74
N LYS A 195 -0.39 -18.81 11.46
CA LYS A 195 0.41 -19.52 12.48
C LYS A 195 1.23 -18.57 13.37
N LEU A 196 1.56 -17.38 12.86
CA LEU A 196 2.31 -16.36 13.58
C LEU A 196 1.42 -15.47 14.46
N LEU A 197 0.10 -15.46 14.27
CA LEU A 197 -0.78 -14.69 15.14
C LEU A 197 -0.70 -15.24 16.57
N LEU A 198 -0.36 -14.37 17.52
CA LEU A 198 -0.20 -14.71 18.95
C LEU A 198 -1.51 -14.65 19.73
N ALA A 199 -2.53 -14.01 19.17
CA ALA A 199 -3.81 -13.79 19.83
C ALA A 199 -4.82 -14.87 19.41
N ASP A 200 -5.72 -15.24 20.33
CA ASP A 200 -6.91 -16.08 20.07
C ASP A 200 -7.94 -15.34 19.21
N VAL A 201 -7.49 -14.76 18.11
CA VAL A 201 -8.35 -14.16 17.10
C VAL A 201 -8.74 -15.31 16.17
N GLN A 202 -10.03 -15.64 16.14
CA GLN A 202 -10.60 -16.51 15.13
C GLN A 202 -10.45 -15.82 13.76
N TRP A 203 -9.29 -16.03 13.13
CA TRP A 203 -8.95 -15.40 11.87
C TRP A 203 -9.21 -16.37 10.71
N PRO A 204 -10.18 -16.09 9.82
CA PRO A 204 -10.57 -17.00 8.74
C PRO A 204 -9.61 -16.98 7.53
N GLY A 205 -8.44 -16.36 7.68
CA GLY A 205 -7.56 -15.97 6.58
C GLY A 205 -7.86 -14.57 6.05
N ARG A 206 -7.09 -14.14 5.04
CA ARG A 206 -7.18 -12.79 4.47
C ARG A 206 -8.54 -12.56 3.79
N ARG A 207 -9.28 -11.54 4.23
CA ARG A 207 -10.55 -11.08 3.63
C ARG A 207 -10.49 -9.58 3.33
N THR A 208 -10.53 -9.24 2.04
CA THR A 208 -10.42 -7.85 1.56
C THR A 208 -11.71 -7.06 1.68
N GLN A 209 -12.87 -7.70 1.44
CA GLN A 209 -14.18 -7.06 1.52
C GLN A 209 -15.06 -7.75 2.58
N GLY A 210 -15.85 -6.96 3.30
CA GLY A 210 -16.80 -7.47 4.30
C GLY A 210 -16.17 -8.11 5.53
N ALA A 211 -14.89 -7.83 5.81
CA ALA A 211 -14.24 -8.32 7.01
C ALA A 211 -14.85 -7.69 8.27
N SER A 212 -15.21 -8.52 9.24
CA SER A 212 -15.67 -8.13 10.58
C SER A 212 -14.65 -8.45 11.66
N ASP A 213 -13.63 -9.25 11.34
CA ASP A 213 -12.58 -9.58 12.30
C ASP A 213 -11.59 -8.41 12.48
N PRO A 214 -11.03 -8.20 13.69
CA PRO A 214 -10.15 -7.07 13.97
C PRO A 214 -8.89 -7.05 13.10
N PHE A 215 -8.32 -8.22 12.77
CA PHE A 215 -7.05 -8.29 12.05
C PHE A 215 -7.20 -7.91 10.58
N ASN A 216 -8.19 -8.47 9.86
CA ASN A 216 -8.49 -8.04 8.50
C ASN A 216 -8.98 -6.59 8.45
N SER A 217 -9.73 -6.12 9.46
CA SER A 217 -10.14 -4.71 9.55
C SER A 217 -8.92 -3.78 9.61
N ALA A 218 -7.94 -4.09 10.46
CA ALA A 218 -6.69 -3.35 10.55
C ALA A 218 -5.88 -3.40 9.24
N LEU A 219 -5.78 -4.58 8.62
CA LEU A 219 -5.11 -4.73 7.32
C LEU A 219 -5.80 -3.92 6.23
N ASN A 220 -7.13 -3.98 6.13
CA ASN A 220 -7.90 -3.24 5.12
C ASN A 220 -7.74 -1.73 5.29
N TYR A 221 -7.75 -1.24 6.53
CA TYR A 221 -7.50 0.16 6.82
C TYR A 221 -6.07 0.57 6.43
N GLY A 222 -5.07 -0.24 6.79
CA GLY A 222 -3.67 -0.01 6.40
C GLY A 222 -3.45 -0.03 4.90
N TYR A 223 -4.07 -0.97 4.17
CA TYR A 223 -4.03 -1.00 2.70
C TYR A 223 -4.73 0.22 2.11
N GLY A 224 -5.81 0.70 2.72
CA GLY A 224 -6.50 1.92 2.32
C GLY A 224 -5.61 3.16 2.40
N ILE A 225 -4.85 3.30 3.50
CA ILE A 225 -3.81 4.34 3.63
C ILE A 225 -2.73 4.13 2.56
N LEU A 226 -2.20 2.92 2.41
CA LEU A 226 -1.14 2.64 1.43
C LEU A 226 -1.58 2.97 0.00
N TYR A 227 -2.81 2.64 -0.39
CA TYR A 227 -3.33 2.97 -1.72
C TYR A 227 -3.35 4.48 -1.98
N SER A 228 -3.67 5.30 -0.97
CA SER A 228 -3.62 6.75 -1.12
C SER A 228 -2.21 7.29 -1.37
N GLN A 229 -1.16 6.57 -0.94
CA GLN A 229 0.23 7.00 -1.10
C GLN A 229 0.84 6.57 -2.43
N VAL A 230 0.21 5.64 -3.15
CA VAL A 230 0.74 5.02 -4.38
C VAL A 230 -0.11 5.35 -5.62
N GLU A 231 -1.16 6.16 -5.45
CA GLU A 231 -2.07 6.62 -6.53
C GLU A 231 -1.39 7.59 -7.50
#